data_AF-A0A6P0NVN6-F1
#
_entry.id   AF-A0A6P0NVN6-F1
#
_cell.length_a   1.000
_cell.length_b   1.000
_cell.length_c   1.000
_cell.angle_alpha   90.00
_cell.angle_beta   90.00
_cell.angle_gamma   90.00
#
_symmetry.space_group_name_H-M   'P 1'
#
loop_
_entity.id
_entity.type
_entity.pdbx_description
1 polymer ?
#
loop_
_entity_poly.entity_id
_entity_poly.type
_entity_poly.pdbx_seq_one_letter_code
_entity_poly.pdbx_strand_id
1 'polypeptide(L)'
;MNERRQKSYSVRVEAAELARSRQHPTHQANGDEERYAGDQYFMSFTKGLIHNPNTGLLQDPRDFVEFRRAIDDGFIDPFTDR
;
A
#
# COMPACT_ATOMS: atom_id res chain seq x y z
N MET A 1 31.33 6.32 34.06
CA MET A 1 29.89 6.11 34.28
C MET A 1 29.17 6.97 33.25
N ASN A 2 28.66 6.39 32.17
CA ASN A 2 27.98 7.21 31.14
C ASN A 2 26.69 7.80 31.72
N GLU A 3 26.47 9.10 31.51
CA GLU A 3 25.24 9.79 31.91
C GLU A 3 23.99 9.05 31.37
N ARG A 4 22.91 9.00 32.16
CA ARG A 4 21.64 8.33 31.80
C ARG A 4 21.11 8.75 30.43
N ARG A 5 21.29 10.03 30.08
CA ARG A 5 20.93 10.61 28.77
C ARG A 5 21.63 9.89 27.62
N GLN A 6 22.95 9.70 27.71
CA GLN A 6 23.73 9.05 26.65
C GLN A 6 23.34 7.59 26.49
N LYS A 7 23.13 6.87 27.60
CA LYS A 7 22.69 5.46 27.57
C LYS A 7 21.33 5.30 26.88
N SER A 8 20.36 6.18 27.20
CA SER A 8 19.03 6.15 26.58
C SER A 8 19.09 6.39 25.05
N TYR A 9 19.91 7.35 24.63
CA TYR A 9 20.15 7.62 23.22
C TYR A 9 20.75 6.41 22.50
N SER A 10 21.84 5.84 23.03
CA SER A 10 22.53 4.69 22.43
C SER A 10 21.61 3.48 22.25
N VAL A 11 20.79 3.14 23.25
CA VAL A 11 19.85 2.00 23.16
C VAL A 11 18.84 2.19 22.03
N ARG A 12 18.32 3.42 21.83
CA ARG A 12 17.37 3.69 20.75
C ARG A 12 18.01 3.56 19.37
N VAL A 13 19.25 4.04 19.23
CA VAL A 13 20.02 3.91 17.99
C VAL A 13 20.34 2.44 17.69
N GLU A 14 20.82 1.70 18.68
CA GLU A 14 21.14 0.26 18.55
C GLU A 14 19.90 -0.56 18.17
N ALA A 15 18.74 -0.27 18.76
CA ALA A 15 17.49 -0.93 18.41
C ALA A 15 17.04 -0.61 16.97
N ALA A 16 17.22 0.63 16.52
CA ALA A 16 16.93 1.04 15.15
C ALA A 16 17.86 0.35 14.14
N GLU A 17 19.16 0.26 14.45
CA GLU A 17 20.15 -0.45 13.63
C GLU A 17 19.87 -1.96 13.57
N LEU A 18 19.49 -2.56 14.71
CA LEU A 18 19.08 -3.96 14.74
C LEU A 18 17.83 -4.20 13.89
N ALA A 19 16.87 -3.28 13.89
CA ALA A 19 15.69 -3.39 13.03
C ALA A 19 16.04 -3.29 11.55
N ARG A 20 16.85 -2.28 11.18
CA ARG A 20 17.29 -2.03 9.81
C ARG A 20 18.13 -3.17 9.24
N SER A 21 18.97 -3.80 10.06
CA SER A 21 19.91 -4.85 9.61
C SER A 21 19.26 -6.20 9.30
N ARG A 22 17.99 -6.41 9.66
CA ARG A 22 17.25 -7.62 9.28
C ARG A 22 17.08 -7.66 7.76
N GLN A 23 17.07 -8.87 7.21
CA GLN A 23 16.64 -9.07 5.82
C GLN A 23 15.16 -8.72 5.71
N HIS A 24 14.84 -7.75 4.87
CA HIS A 24 13.46 -7.38 4.55
C HIS A 24 13.08 -8.11 3.26
N PRO A 25 12.17 -9.10 3.31
CA PRO A 25 11.79 -9.84 2.11
C PRO A 25 11.05 -8.94 1.13
N THR A 26 11.27 -9.15 -0.15
CA THR A 26 10.48 -8.51 -1.20
C THR A 26 9.10 -9.16 -1.27
N HIS A 27 8.05 -8.36 -1.21
CA HIS A 27 6.68 -8.84 -1.40
C HIS A 27 6.43 -9.09 -2.90
N GLN A 28 5.87 -10.25 -3.23
CA GLN A 28 5.54 -10.62 -4.61
C GLN A 28 4.04 -10.92 -4.72
N ALA A 29 3.37 -10.26 -5.65
CA ALA A 29 1.98 -10.55 -6.01
C ALA A 29 1.91 -11.75 -6.97
N ASN A 30 0.72 -12.32 -7.13
CA ASN A 30 0.49 -13.44 -8.06
C ASN A 30 0.43 -13.01 -9.54
N GLY A 31 0.40 -11.71 -9.82
CA GLY A 31 0.41 -11.13 -11.18
C GLY A 31 -0.97 -10.92 -11.82
N ASP A 32 -2.06 -11.28 -11.15
CA ASP A 32 -3.40 -11.22 -11.77
C ASP A 32 -3.85 -9.78 -12.08
N GLU A 33 -3.50 -8.81 -11.23
CA GLU A 33 -3.82 -7.39 -11.43
C GLU A 33 -3.29 -6.86 -12.77
N GLU A 34 -2.02 -7.16 -13.10
CA GLU A 34 -1.39 -6.76 -14.35
C GLU A 34 -1.95 -7.56 -15.52
N ARG A 35 -2.09 -8.89 -15.34
CA ARG A 35 -2.58 -9.81 -16.37
C ARG A 35 -3.98 -9.43 -16.86
N TYR A 36 -4.86 -9.00 -15.96
CA TYR A 36 -6.27 -8.68 -16.24
C TYR A 36 -6.57 -7.18 -16.16
N ALA A 37 -5.57 -6.32 -16.30
CA ALA A 37 -5.75 -4.86 -16.31
C ALA A 37 -6.69 -4.41 -17.45
N GLY A 38 -6.61 -5.05 -18.61
CA GLY A 38 -7.51 -4.80 -19.75
C GLY A 38 -8.94 -5.31 -19.54
N ASP A 39 -9.13 -6.23 -18.59
CA ASP A 39 -10.43 -6.83 -18.24
C ASP A 39 -11.02 -6.18 -16.99
N GLN A 40 -10.78 -4.88 -16.82
CA GLN A 40 -11.33 -4.06 -15.75
C GLN A 40 -10.95 -4.55 -14.34
N TYR A 41 -9.75 -5.12 -14.19
CA TYR A 41 -9.20 -5.55 -12.90
C TYR A 41 -10.12 -6.50 -12.12
N PHE A 42 -10.86 -7.38 -12.81
CA PHE A 42 -11.88 -8.23 -12.16
C PHE A 42 -11.32 -9.21 -11.11
N MET A 43 -10.00 -9.45 -11.13
CA MET A 43 -9.28 -10.26 -10.13
C MET A 43 -8.74 -9.45 -8.95
N SER A 44 -8.90 -8.13 -8.94
CA SER A 44 -8.50 -7.25 -7.85
C SER A 44 -9.69 -6.92 -6.94
N PHE A 45 -9.39 -6.45 -5.72
CA PHE A 45 -10.42 -5.94 -4.83
C PHE A 45 -10.94 -4.59 -5.33
N THR A 46 -12.22 -4.53 -5.70
CA THR A 46 -12.86 -3.31 -6.26
C THR A 46 -14.11 -2.89 -5.50
N LYS A 47 -14.45 -3.56 -4.38
CA LYS A 47 -15.66 -3.26 -3.62
C LYS A 47 -15.61 -1.84 -3.06
N GLY A 48 -16.68 -1.07 -3.31
CA GLY A 48 -16.79 0.35 -2.94
C GLY A 48 -16.58 1.31 -4.11
N LEU A 49 -15.92 0.85 -5.17
CA LEU A 49 -15.88 1.56 -6.45
C LEU A 49 -17.21 1.36 -7.21
N ILE A 50 -17.42 2.15 -8.26
CA ILE A 50 -18.66 2.09 -9.04
C ILE A 50 -18.58 0.89 -10.01
N HIS A 51 -19.61 0.04 -10.00
CA HIS A 51 -19.75 -1.11 -10.89
C HIS A 51 -20.88 -0.92 -11.89
N ASN A 52 -20.74 -1.50 -13.08
CA ASN A 52 -21.78 -1.57 -14.08
C ASN A 52 -22.91 -2.52 -13.61
N PRO A 53 -24.18 -2.10 -13.60
CA PRO A 53 -25.28 -2.90 -13.05
C PRO A 53 -25.64 -4.13 -13.89
N ASN A 54 -25.26 -4.18 -15.17
CA ASN A 54 -25.60 -5.28 -16.06
C ASN A 54 -24.50 -6.36 -16.10
N THR A 55 -23.22 -5.97 -15.97
CA THR A 55 -22.09 -6.92 -16.05
C THR A 55 -21.48 -7.26 -14.69
N GLY A 56 -21.68 -6.41 -13.67
CA GLY A 56 -21.04 -6.54 -12.35
C GLY A 56 -19.55 -6.19 -12.34
N LEU A 57 -18.96 -5.82 -13.48
CA LEU A 57 -17.58 -5.34 -13.59
C LEU A 57 -17.48 -3.87 -13.19
N LEU A 58 -16.26 -3.36 -12.97
CA LEU A 58 -16.04 -1.93 -12.74
C LEU A 58 -16.70 -1.08 -13.83
N GLN A 59 -17.19 0.11 -13.47
CA GLN A 59 -17.77 1.04 -14.42
C GLN A 59 -16.68 1.81 -15.19
N ASP A 60 -15.63 2.25 -14.48
CA ASP A 60 -14.46 2.90 -15.05
C ASP A 60 -13.19 2.29 -14.44
N PRO A 61 -12.30 1.65 -15.24
CA PRO A 61 -11.06 1.09 -14.72
C PRO A 61 -10.10 2.15 -14.16
N ARG A 62 -10.26 3.45 -14.51
CA ARG A 62 -9.45 4.53 -13.95
C ARG A 62 -9.67 4.73 -12.45
N ASP A 63 -10.87 4.42 -11.96
CA ASP A 63 -11.17 4.50 -10.52
C ASP A 63 -10.27 3.55 -9.74
N PHE A 64 -10.00 2.37 -10.28
CA PHE A 64 -9.06 1.42 -9.68
C PHE A 64 -7.61 1.93 -9.71
N VAL A 65 -7.19 2.54 -10.82
CA VAL A 65 -5.83 3.08 -10.96
C VAL A 65 -5.58 4.21 -9.96
N GLU A 66 -6.53 5.14 -9.81
CA GLU A 66 -6.40 6.23 -8.83
C GLU A 66 -6.50 5.71 -7.38
N PHE A 67 -7.36 4.72 -7.13
CA PHE A 67 -7.41 4.03 -5.84
C PHE A 67 -6.06 3.37 -5.49
N ARG A 68 -5.47 2.63 -6.43
CA ARG A 68 -4.16 1.98 -6.28
C ARG A 68 -3.05 2.99 -6.02
N ARG A 69 -3.05 4.10 -6.77
CA ARG A 69 -2.11 5.20 -6.61
C ARG A 69 -2.20 5.84 -5.23
N ALA A 70 -3.41 6.09 -4.75
CA ALA A 70 -3.63 6.67 -3.43
C ALA A 70 -3.08 5.76 -2.31
N ILE A 71 -3.20 4.43 -2.47
CA ILE A 71 -2.61 3.46 -1.53
C ILE A 71 -1.08 3.56 -1.55
N ASP A 72 -0.47 3.61 -2.73
CA ASP A 72 0.99 3.68 -2.89
C ASP A 72 1.57 4.98 -2.33
N ASP A 73 0.90 6.10 -2.56
CA ASP A 73 1.34 7.42 -2.11
C ASP A 73 1.15 7.60 -0.59
N GLY A 74 0.18 6.91 0.01
CA GLY A 74 -0.04 6.89 1.46
C GLY A 74 -0.61 8.18 2.06
N PHE A 75 -1.09 9.11 1.22
CA PHE A 75 -1.78 10.32 1.68
C PHE A 75 -3.29 10.07 1.81
N ILE A 76 -3.91 10.76 2.77
CA ILE A 76 -5.34 10.61 3.02
C ILE A 76 -6.19 11.44 2.06
N ASP A 77 -5.65 12.54 1.53
CA ASP A 77 -6.39 13.51 0.70
C ASP A 77 -7.12 12.87 -0.50
N PRO A 78 -6.52 11.92 -1.25
CA PRO A 78 -7.23 11.26 -2.36
C PRO A 78 -8.38 10.33 -1.94
N PHE A 79 -8.47 9.95 -0.65
CA PHE A 79 -9.54 9.10 -0.10
C PHE A 79 -10.62 9.91 0.62
N THR A 80 -10.43 11.21 0.78
CA THR A 80 -11.39 12.11 1.42
C THR A 80 -12.10 12.95 0.38
N ASP A 81 -13.37 13.23 0.62
CA ASP A 81 -14.19 14.03 -0.29
C ASP A 81 -13.62 15.44 -0.49
N ARG A 82 -13.82 15.95 -1.71
CA ARG A 82 -13.97 17.40 -1.97
C ARG A 82 -15.31 17.90 -1.45
#